data_AF-A0ABD2LRW6-F1
#
_entry.id   AF-A0ABD2LRW6-F1
#
_cell.length_a   1.000
_cell.length_b   1.000
_cell.length_c   1.000
_cell.angle_alpha   90.00
_cell.angle_beta   90.00
_cell.angle_gamma   90.00
#
_symmetry.space_group_name_H-M   'P 1'
#
loop_
_entity.id
_entity.type
_entity.pdbx_description
1 polymer ?
#
loop_
_entity_poly.entity_id
_entity_poly.type
_entity_poly.pdbx_seq_one_letter_code
_entity_poly.pdbx_strand_id
1 'polypeptide(L)'
;MLPFTKEQFLKIAHNGFNSEYDPKRFHAIIIRLRLPKKRTLACLLFRSARAVLTGVPCPDRAVREAQKIRRRVQHALDSQLGIHELRVTNVVGSCTLSHRLSMLHFLPALDPHRFRNIKYDPTIFPAMRCKIVIDDDHTLVTCLAYHSGKIILTGSKKQDNLFHALHSFLAVLNN
;
A
#
# COMPACT_ATOMS: atom_id res chain seq x y z
N MET A 1 -8.96 23.46 2.24
CA MET A 1 -8.29 23.25 3.55
C MET A 1 -7.00 24.05 3.52
N LEU A 2 -6.75 24.90 4.53
CA LEU A 2 -5.55 25.73 4.53
C LEU A 2 -4.31 24.87 4.85
N PRO A 3 -3.18 25.07 4.16
CA PRO A 3 -1.93 24.40 4.48
C PRO A 3 -1.42 24.84 5.86
N PHE A 4 -0.60 24.00 6.49
CA PHE A 4 0.10 24.39 7.71
C PHE A 4 1.10 25.51 7.41
N THR A 5 1.14 26.51 8.29
CA THR A 5 2.24 27.49 8.29
C THR A 5 3.57 26.79 8.55
N LYS A 6 4.69 27.45 8.23
CA LYS A 6 6.03 26.89 8.49
C LYS A 6 6.18 26.55 9.98
N GLU A 7 5.75 27.46 10.84
CA GLU A 7 5.82 27.35 12.29
C GLU A 7 4.96 26.18 12.80
N GLN A 8 3.71 26.07 12.36
CA GLN A 8 2.84 24.96 12.70
C GLN A 8 3.47 23.62 12.29
N PHE A 9 3.99 23.53 11.06
CA PHE A 9 4.58 22.30 10.55
C PHE A 9 5.83 21.89 11.36
N LEU A 10 6.71 22.84 11.68
CA LEU A 10 7.86 22.59 12.54
C LEU A 10 7.45 22.23 13.97
N LYS A 11 6.42 22.87 14.53
CA LYS A 11 5.87 22.53 15.85
C LYS A 11 5.40 21.07 15.89
N ILE A 12 4.73 20.58 14.84
CA ILE A 12 4.35 19.16 14.71
C ILE A 12 5.59 18.26 14.64
N ALA A 13 6.62 18.66 13.89
CA ALA A 13 7.84 17.87 13.74
C ALA A 13 8.61 17.71 15.06
N HIS A 14 8.73 18.78 15.84
CA HIS A 14 9.49 18.83 17.09
C HIS A 14 8.71 18.26 18.29
N ASN A 15 7.41 18.53 18.38
CA ASN A 15 6.57 18.12 19.50
C ASN A 15 5.79 16.82 19.22
N GLY A 16 5.89 16.29 18.00
CA GLY A 16 5.20 15.08 17.58
C GLY A 16 5.78 13.83 18.24
N PHE A 17 4.89 12.95 18.70
CA PHE A 17 5.33 11.67 19.26
C PHE A 17 5.74 10.70 18.13
N ASN A 18 6.98 10.20 18.18
CA ASN A 18 7.59 9.35 17.16
C ASN A 18 7.54 9.97 15.75
N SER A 19 7.80 11.28 15.66
CA SER A 19 7.97 11.99 14.39
C SER A 19 9.43 12.13 14.00
N GLU A 20 9.71 11.96 12.72
CA GLU A 20 10.98 12.28 12.08
C GLU A 20 10.74 13.29 10.96
N TYR A 21 11.60 14.30 10.87
CA TYR A 21 11.54 15.29 9.80
C TYR A 21 12.95 15.69 9.38
N ASP A 22 13.29 15.37 8.13
CA ASP A 22 14.51 15.82 7.48
C ASP A 22 14.15 16.32 6.07
N PRO A 23 13.98 17.63 5.88
CA PRO A 23 13.59 18.20 4.59
C PRO A 23 14.65 18.02 3.50
N LYS A 24 15.91 17.72 3.83
CA LYS A 24 16.93 17.41 2.81
C LYS A 24 16.73 16.02 2.21
N ARG A 25 16.16 15.09 3.00
CA ARG A 25 15.89 13.71 2.57
C ARG A 25 14.48 13.55 2.01
N PHE A 26 13.47 14.11 2.67
CA PHE A 26 12.09 13.95 2.28
C PHE A 26 11.19 15.06 2.83
N HIS A 27 10.39 15.70 1.98
CA HIS A 27 9.55 16.84 2.33
C HIS A 27 8.23 16.49 3.05
N ALA A 28 8.28 15.59 4.03
CA ALA A 28 7.15 15.23 4.88
C ALA A 28 7.61 14.84 6.29
N ILE A 29 6.76 15.05 7.28
CA ILE A 29 6.96 14.51 8.63
C ILE A 29 6.53 13.04 8.61
N ILE A 30 7.42 12.15 9.05
CA ILE A 30 7.16 10.72 9.15
C ILE A 30 6.76 10.42 10.60
N ILE A 31 5.51 10.05 10.82
CA ILE A 31 4.98 9.65 12.13
C ILE A 31 4.81 8.14 12.17
N ARG A 32 5.40 7.46 13.17
CA ARG A 32 5.27 6.00 13.33
C ARG A 32 4.36 5.62 14.50
N LEU A 33 3.39 4.75 14.21
CA LEU A 33 2.45 4.16 15.15
C LEU A 33 2.70 2.67 15.26
N ARG A 34 3.06 2.19 16.46
CA ARG A 34 3.10 0.75 16.75
C ARG A 34 1.68 0.20 16.82
N LEU A 35 1.42 -0.87 16.11
CA LEU A 35 0.17 -1.63 16.10
C LEU A 35 0.40 -3.01 16.76
N PRO A 36 -0.68 -3.73 17.11
CA PRO A 36 -0.56 -5.11 17.59
C PRO A 36 0.23 -6.01 16.62
N LYS A 37 0.75 -7.13 17.13
CA LYS A 37 1.54 -8.11 16.35
C LYS A 37 2.83 -7.52 15.74
N LYS A 38 3.48 -6.59 16.44
CA LYS A 38 4.73 -5.89 16.01
C LYS A 38 4.61 -5.17 14.66
N ARG A 39 3.40 -4.86 14.20
CA ARG A 39 3.19 -4.10 12.95
C ARG A 39 3.43 -2.61 13.22
N THR A 40 3.90 -1.89 12.22
CA THR A 40 4.07 -0.43 12.30
C THR A 40 3.28 0.22 11.18
N LEU A 41 2.46 1.19 11.54
CA LEU A 41 1.84 2.12 10.62
C LEU A 41 2.73 3.35 10.50
N ALA A 42 3.02 3.76 9.27
CA ALA A 42 3.70 5.01 8.99
C ALA A 42 2.71 6.01 8.39
N CYS A 43 2.74 7.24 8.90
CA CYS A 43 2.00 8.37 8.35
C CYS A 43 2.99 9.39 7.81
N LEU A 44 2.85 9.74 6.54
CA LEU A 44 3.56 10.85 5.90
C LEU A 44 2.64 12.08 5.95
N LEU A 45 2.98 13.07 6.76
CA LEU A 45 2.25 14.31 6.89
C LEU A 45 2.96 15.41 6.09
N PHE A 46 2.25 16.01 5.14
CA PHE A 46 2.77 17.07 4.29
C PHE A 46 2.33 18.44 4.79
N ARG A 47 3.08 19.47 4.41
CA ARG A 47 2.74 20.86 4.73
C ARG A 47 1.38 21.31 4.18
N SER A 48 0.91 20.66 3.11
CA SER A 48 -0.44 20.84 2.55
C SER A 48 -1.58 20.29 3.42
N ALA A 49 -1.28 19.83 4.64
CA ALA A 49 -2.19 19.10 5.53
C ALA A 49 -2.69 17.75 4.99
N ARG A 50 -2.17 17.30 3.85
CA ARG A 50 -2.40 15.95 3.35
C ARG A 50 -1.62 14.95 4.20
N ALA A 51 -2.25 13.84 4.54
CA ALA A 51 -1.63 12.72 5.24
C ALA A 51 -1.77 11.44 4.42
N VAL A 52 -0.69 10.67 4.32
CA VAL A 52 -0.69 9.35 3.68
C VAL A 52 -0.35 8.31 4.73
N LEU A 53 -1.28 7.40 5.00
CA LEU A 53 -1.11 6.31 5.94
C LEU A 53 -0.75 5.03 5.18
N THR A 54 0.30 4.34 5.62
CA THR A 54 0.77 3.07 5.07
C THR A 54 0.96 2.05 6.18
N GLY A 55 0.79 0.75 5.88
CA GLY A 55 0.85 -0.31 6.88
C GLY A 55 -0.44 -0.48 7.70
N VAL A 56 -1.56 0.12 7.26
CA VAL A 56 -2.89 -0.17 7.82
C VAL A 56 -3.25 -1.62 7.46
N PRO A 57 -3.56 -2.50 8.44
CA PRO A 57 -3.80 -3.92 8.19
C PRO A 57 -4.99 -4.24 7.27
N CYS A 58 -6.05 -3.45 7.34
CA CYS A 58 -7.26 -3.60 6.52
C CYS A 58 -7.97 -2.25 6.38
N PRO A 59 -8.74 -2.03 5.30
CA PRO A 59 -9.47 -0.78 5.07
C PRO A 59 -10.35 -0.34 6.24
N ASP A 60 -11.05 -1.27 6.90
CA ASP A 60 -11.97 -0.97 8.01
C ASP A 60 -11.28 -0.32 9.22
N ARG A 61 -9.97 -0.56 9.38
CA ARG A 61 -9.18 0.06 10.45
C ARG A 61 -8.69 1.46 10.08
N ALA A 62 -8.77 1.88 8.82
CA ALA A 62 -8.21 3.13 8.34
C ALA A 62 -8.79 4.34 9.09
N VAL A 63 -10.11 4.37 9.33
CA VAL A 63 -10.77 5.45 10.07
C VAL A 63 -10.17 5.58 11.47
N ARG A 64 -10.11 4.48 12.23
CA ARG A 64 -9.58 4.51 13.59
C ARG A 64 -8.12 4.95 13.63
N GLU A 65 -7.28 4.44 12.72
CA GLU A 65 -5.86 4.81 12.71
C GLU A 65 -5.62 6.26 12.25
N ALA A 66 -6.40 6.75 11.29
CA ALA A 66 -6.39 8.16 10.89
C ALA A 66 -6.81 9.07 12.06
N GLN A 67 -7.80 8.68 12.85
CA GLN A 67 -8.21 9.41 14.06
C GLN A 67 -7.10 9.47 15.11
N LYS A 68 -6.31 8.41 15.29
CA LYS A 68 -5.16 8.44 16.21
C LYS A 68 -4.09 9.42 15.74
N ILE A 69 -3.77 9.43 14.44
CA ILE A 69 -2.84 10.40 13.86
C ILE A 69 -3.38 11.82 14.05
N ARG A 70 -4.65 12.06 13.72
CA ARG A 70 -5.32 13.36 13.91
C ARG A 70 -5.15 13.88 15.33
N ARG A 71 -5.44 13.06 16.35
CA ARG A 71 -5.31 13.42 17.78
C ARG A 71 -3.87 13.80 18.15
N ARG A 72 -2.87 13.09 17.61
CA ARG A 72 -1.46 13.43 17.84
C ARG A 72 -1.08 14.79 17.25
N VAL A 73 -1.53 15.07 16.04
CA VAL A 73 -1.27 16.37 15.39
C VAL A 73 -2.01 17.50 16.11
N GLN A 74 -3.26 17.27 16.54
CA GLN A 74 -4.04 18.21 17.35
C GLN A 74 -3.29 18.57 18.64
N HIS A 75 -2.80 17.56 19.37
CA HIS A 75 -2.04 17.74 20.61
C HIS A 75 -0.72 18.50 20.37
N ALA A 76 0.02 18.19 19.30
CA ALA A 76 1.27 18.87 19.00
C ALA A 76 1.08 20.35 18.65
N LEU A 77 -0.05 20.70 18.00
CA LEU A 77 -0.37 22.08 17.64
C LEU A 77 -1.10 22.86 18.74
N ASP A 78 -1.76 22.16 19.67
CA ASP A 78 -2.78 22.73 20.55
C ASP A 78 -3.92 23.38 19.74
N SER A 79 -4.49 22.61 18.80
CA SER A 79 -5.52 23.11 17.89
C SER A 79 -6.53 22.02 17.54
N GLN A 80 -7.78 22.42 17.27
CA GLN A 80 -8.78 21.50 16.75
C GLN A 80 -8.60 21.27 15.24
N LEU A 81 -8.45 20.00 14.87
CA LEU A 81 -8.34 19.56 13.47
C LEU A 81 -9.41 18.53 13.12
N GLY A 82 -10.02 18.66 11.94
CA GLY A 82 -10.91 17.65 11.36
C GLY A 82 -10.19 16.75 10.35
N ILE A 83 -10.78 15.60 10.06
CA ILE A 83 -10.46 14.84 8.83
C ILE A 83 -11.55 15.19 7.83
N HIS A 84 -11.19 15.86 6.74
CA HIS A 84 -12.14 16.25 5.71
C HIS A 84 -12.54 15.07 4.81
N GLU A 85 -11.55 14.30 4.33
CA GLU A 85 -11.74 13.17 3.46
C GLU A 85 -10.79 12.05 3.88
N LEU A 86 -11.28 10.81 3.87
CA LEU A 86 -10.47 9.61 4.00
C LEU A 86 -10.83 8.67 2.87
N ARG A 87 -9.85 8.34 2.03
CA ARG A 87 -10.03 7.36 0.94
C ARG A 87 -8.93 6.33 0.93
N VAL A 88 -9.27 5.10 0.57
CA VAL A 88 -8.29 4.08 0.21
C VAL A 88 -7.72 4.42 -1.16
N THR A 89 -6.41 4.57 -1.24
CA THR A 89 -5.70 4.88 -2.50
C THR A 89 -5.12 3.65 -3.16
N ASN A 90 -4.77 2.64 -2.37
CA ASN A 90 -4.22 1.38 -2.83
C ASN A 90 -4.37 0.31 -1.74
N VAL A 91 -4.57 -0.93 -2.17
CA VAL A 91 -4.48 -2.14 -1.34
C VAL A 91 -3.33 -2.98 -1.87
N VAL A 92 -2.54 -3.52 -0.96
CA VAL A 92 -1.44 -4.44 -1.28
C VAL A 92 -1.71 -5.76 -0.58
N GLY A 93 -1.84 -6.82 -1.35
CA GLY A 93 -1.96 -8.19 -0.88
C GLY A 93 -0.65 -8.92 -1.07
N SER A 94 -0.32 -9.81 -0.14
CA SER A 94 0.80 -10.73 -0.31
C SER A 94 0.42 -12.10 0.24
N CYS A 95 0.78 -13.14 -0.49
CA CYS A 95 0.68 -14.51 -0.03
C CYS A 95 1.95 -15.27 -0.42
N THR A 96 2.13 -16.47 0.12
CA THR A 96 3.24 -17.35 -0.21
C THR A 96 2.68 -18.74 -0.34
N LEU A 97 2.89 -19.34 -1.51
CA LEU A 97 2.48 -20.71 -1.79
C LEU A 97 3.38 -21.69 -1.04
N SER A 98 2.88 -22.91 -0.84
CA SER A 98 3.64 -23.99 -0.21
C SER A 98 4.76 -24.55 -1.08
N HIS A 99 4.74 -24.26 -2.38
CA HIS A 99 5.68 -24.77 -3.37
C HIS A 99 6.28 -23.64 -4.22
N ARG A 100 7.40 -23.95 -4.87
CA ARG A 100 8.11 -23.02 -5.78
C ARG A 100 7.42 -22.94 -7.13
N LEU A 101 7.61 -21.80 -7.80
CA LEU A 101 7.02 -21.53 -9.11
C LEU A 101 8.09 -21.57 -10.20
N SER A 102 7.88 -22.40 -11.24
CA SER A 102 8.71 -22.37 -12.44
C SER A 102 8.11 -21.43 -13.48
N MET A 103 8.59 -20.17 -13.49
CA MET A 103 8.08 -19.10 -14.38
C MET A 103 8.04 -19.52 -15.85
N LEU A 104 9.12 -20.13 -16.33
CA LEU A 104 9.21 -20.60 -17.71
C LEU A 104 8.14 -21.63 -18.06
N HIS A 105 7.66 -22.40 -17.08
CA HIS A 105 6.72 -23.47 -17.30
C HIS A 105 5.28 -22.97 -17.44
N PHE A 106 4.88 -21.97 -16.64
CA PHE A 106 3.49 -21.50 -16.64
C PHE A 106 3.25 -20.24 -17.49
N LEU A 107 4.31 -19.52 -17.91
CA LEU A 107 4.17 -18.37 -18.82
C LEU A 107 3.34 -18.69 -20.08
N PRO A 108 3.51 -19.83 -20.77
CA PRO A 108 2.70 -20.18 -21.94
C PRO A 108 1.22 -20.41 -21.64
N ALA A 109 0.86 -20.76 -20.39
CA ALA A 109 -0.51 -21.04 -19.98
C ALA A 109 -1.30 -19.76 -19.60
N LEU A 110 -0.66 -18.60 -19.57
CA LEU A 110 -1.32 -17.34 -19.25
C LEU A 110 -2.13 -16.83 -20.45
N ASP A 111 -3.45 -16.86 -20.33
CA ASP A 111 -4.37 -16.28 -21.30
C ASP A 111 -4.12 -14.77 -21.50
N PRO A 112 -3.73 -14.31 -22.70
CA PRO A 112 -3.50 -12.89 -22.99
C PRO A 112 -4.72 -11.98 -22.83
N HIS A 113 -5.94 -12.51 -22.84
CA HIS A 113 -7.14 -11.71 -22.58
C HIS A 113 -7.23 -11.29 -21.11
N ARG A 114 -6.89 -12.21 -20.20
CA ARG A 114 -6.90 -12.02 -18.75
C ARG A 114 -5.58 -11.48 -18.19
N PHE A 115 -4.44 -11.87 -18.76
CA PHE A 115 -3.10 -11.49 -18.29
C PHE A 115 -2.40 -10.57 -19.31
N ARG A 116 -2.27 -9.30 -18.96
CA ARG A 116 -1.67 -8.25 -19.79
C ARG A 116 -0.25 -7.91 -19.34
N ASN A 117 0.55 -7.38 -20.26
CA ASN A 117 1.90 -6.84 -19.97
C ASN A 117 2.78 -7.82 -19.19
N ILE A 118 2.73 -9.10 -19.54
CA ILE A 118 3.55 -10.14 -18.91
C ILE A 118 5.02 -9.87 -19.24
N LYS A 119 5.87 -9.79 -18.22
CA LYS A 119 7.31 -9.58 -18.34
C LYS A 119 8.03 -10.44 -17.31
N TYR A 120 9.02 -11.21 -17.77
CA TYR A 120 9.91 -11.96 -16.91
C TYR A 120 11.32 -11.94 -17.46
N ASP A 121 12.22 -11.28 -16.75
CA ASP A 121 13.65 -11.36 -16.95
C ASP A 121 14.31 -11.31 -15.56
N PRO A 122 14.73 -12.46 -15.00
CA PRO A 122 15.26 -12.54 -13.65
C PRO A 122 16.59 -11.80 -13.48
N THR A 123 17.30 -11.47 -14.56
CA THR A 123 18.55 -10.70 -14.51
C THR A 123 18.28 -9.21 -14.25
N ILE A 124 17.13 -8.71 -14.71
CA ILE A 124 16.70 -7.32 -14.52
C ILE A 124 15.82 -7.19 -13.27
N PHE A 125 14.88 -8.11 -13.07
CA PHE A 125 13.97 -8.09 -11.93
C PHE A 125 13.55 -9.52 -11.53
N PRO A 126 13.69 -9.92 -10.26
CA PRO A 126 13.61 -11.33 -9.87
C PRO A 126 12.21 -11.96 -9.98
N ALA A 127 11.14 -11.16 -10.07
CA ALA A 127 9.77 -11.65 -10.16
C ALA A 127 9.22 -11.48 -11.57
N MET A 128 8.39 -12.44 -12.01
CA MET A 128 7.52 -12.22 -13.14
C MET A 128 6.48 -11.17 -12.78
N ARG A 129 6.23 -10.24 -13.71
CA ARG A 129 5.26 -9.16 -13.58
C ARG A 129 4.19 -9.32 -14.64
N CYS A 130 2.93 -9.27 -14.25
CA CYS A 130 1.82 -9.15 -15.18
C CYS A 130 0.71 -8.27 -14.59
N LYS A 131 -0.28 -7.92 -15.41
CA LYS A 131 -1.52 -7.28 -14.99
C LYS A 131 -2.67 -8.25 -15.22
N ILE A 132 -3.46 -8.50 -14.19
CA ILE A 132 -4.64 -9.36 -14.22
C ILE A 132 -5.86 -8.45 -14.38
N VAL A 133 -6.66 -8.72 -15.42
CA VAL A 133 -7.92 -8.01 -15.67
C VAL A 133 -8.99 -8.57 -14.73
N ILE A 134 -9.62 -7.68 -13.95
CA ILE A 134 -10.81 -7.99 -13.16
C ILE A 134 -12.04 -7.62 -13.96
N ASP A 135 -12.93 -8.57 -14.20
CA ASP A 135 -14.03 -8.40 -15.16
C ASP A 135 -15.08 -7.42 -14.66
N ASP A 136 -15.42 -7.46 -13.37
CA ASP A 136 -16.51 -6.68 -12.77
C ASP A 136 -16.37 -5.16 -12.93
N ASP A 137 -15.15 -4.62 -12.84
CA ASP A 137 -14.90 -3.18 -12.90
C ASP A 137 -13.72 -2.80 -13.79
N HIS A 138 -13.27 -3.72 -14.64
CA HIS A 138 -12.13 -3.57 -15.54
C HIS A 138 -10.82 -3.10 -14.87
N THR A 139 -10.69 -3.29 -13.55
CA THR A 139 -9.47 -2.94 -12.82
C THR A 139 -8.32 -3.84 -13.26
N LEU A 140 -7.15 -3.23 -13.46
CA LEU A 140 -5.91 -3.96 -13.74
C LEU A 140 -5.10 -4.15 -12.46
N VAL A 141 -5.14 -5.35 -11.89
CA VAL A 141 -4.33 -5.71 -10.71
C VAL A 141 -2.94 -6.13 -11.17
N THR A 142 -1.90 -5.45 -10.67
CA THR A 142 -0.52 -5.86 -10.90
C THR A 142 -0.19 -7.06 -10.01
N CYS A 143 0.29 -8.14 -10.64
CA CYS A 143 0.80 -9.34 -9.98
C CYS A 143 2.32 -9.42 -10.12
N LEU A 144 3.00 -9.68 -9.01
CA LEU A 144 4.42 -10.02 -8.96
C LEU A 144 4.55 -11.43 -8.38
N ALA A 145 4.99 -12.39 -9.19
CA ALA A 145 5.17 -13.77 -8.79
C ALA A 145 6.67 -14.11 -8.75
N TYR A 146 7.13 -14.67 -7.64
CA TYR A 146 8.54 -15.02 -7.40
C TYR A 146 8.73 -16.53 -7.50
N HIS A 147 9.93 -16.97 -7.90
CA HIS A 147 10.28 -18.40 -7.94
C HIS A 147 10.08 -19.10 -6.58
N SER A 148 10.21 -18.35 -5.47
CA SER A 148 9.96 -18.83 -4.11
C SER A 148 8.50 -19.19 -3.80
N GLY A 149 7.55 -18.94 -4.70
CA GLY A 149 6.11 -19.07 -4.43
C GLY A 149 5.50 -17.84 -3.76
N LYS A 150 6.30 -16.80 -3.48
CA LYS A 150 5.77 -15.53 -3.01
C LYS A 150 5.01 -14.82 -4.14
N ILE A 151 3.83 -14.30 -3.81
CA ILE A 151 3.01 -13.50 -4.72
C ILE A 151 2.68 -12.17 -4.04
N ILE A 152 2.77 -11.09 -4.81
CA ILE A 152 2.36 -9.73 -4.39
C ILE A 152 1.36 -9.20 -5.40
N LEU A 153 0.22 -8.70 -4.91
CA LEU A 153 -0.86 -8.14 -5.70
C LEU A 153 -1.11 -6.69 -5.28
N THR A 154 -1.23 -5.78 -6.25
CA THR A 154 -1.49 -4.36 -6.00
C THR A 154 -2.15 -3.67 -7.19
N GLY A 155 -2.47 -2.38 -7.09
CA GLY A 155 -3.07 -1.61 -8.18
C GLY A 155 -4.60 -1.55 -8.14
N SER A 156 -5.21 -1.95 -7.03
CA SER A 156 -6.65 -1.77 -6.77
C SER A 156 -6.89 -1.02 -5.46
N LYS A 157 -8.04 -0.36 -5.37
CA LYS A 157 -8.57 0.26 -4.15
C LYS A 157 -9.49 -0.68 -3.36
N LYS A 158 -9.89 -1.80 -3.95
CA LYS A 158 -10.82 -2.78 -3.36
C LYS A 158 -10.05 -4.06 -3.02
N GLN A 159 -10.30 -4.61 -1.84
CA GLN A 159 -9.68 -5.87 -1.42
C GLN A 159 -10.15 -7.05 -2.27
N ASP A 160 -11.42 -7.06 -2.68
CA ASP A 160 -12.03 -8.16 -3.45
C ASP A 160 -11.36 -8.37 -4.81
N ASN A 161 -10.98 -7.27 -5.48
CA ASN A 161 -10.23 -7.34 -6.75
C ASN A 161 -8.89 -8.08 -6.57
N LEU A 162 -8.24 -7.99 -5.40
CA LEU A 162 -7.01 -8.74 -5.14
C LEU A 162 -7.30 -10.24 -4.92
N PHE A 163 -8.41 -10.58 -4.29
CA PHE A 163 -8.83 -11.98 -4.16
C PHE A 163 -9.18 -12.58 -5.53
N HIS A 164 -9.97 -11.88 -6.36
CA HIS A 164 -10.28 -12.32 -7.72
C HIS A 164 -9.01 -12.49 -8.57
N ALA A 165 -8.06 -11.56 -8.46
CA ALA A 165 -6.76 -11.67 -9.11
C ALA A 165 -5.99 -12.91 -8.64
N LEU A 166 -5.96 -13.17 -7.33
CA LEU A 166 -5.28 -14.34 -6.77
C LEU A 166 -5.93 -15.64 -7.25
N HIS A 167 -7.26 -15.75 -7.20
CA HIS A 167 -7.98 -16.93 -7.69
C HIS A 167 -7.72 -17.19 -9.16
N SER A 168 -7.74 -16.14 -9.99
CA SER A 168 -7.42 -16.25 -11.41
C SER A 168 -5.99 -16.74 -11.65
N PHE A 169 -5.03 -16.24 -10.87
CA PHE A 169 -3.64 -16.66 -10.98
C PHE A 169 -3.45 -18.12 -10.52
N LEU A 170 -4.07 -18.51 -9.41
CA LEU A 170 -3.98 -19.89 -8.88
C LEU A 170 -4.63 -20.91 -9.81
N ALA A 171 -5.71 -20.55 -10.51
CA ALA A 171 -6.35 -21.42 -11.49
C ALA A 171 -5.41 -21.83 -12.63
N VAL A 172 -4.48 -20.95 -13.03
CA VAL A 172 -3.45 -21.28 -14.04
C VAL A 172 -2.41 -22.24 -13.49
N LEU A 173 -2.10 -22.19 -12.19
CA LEU A 173 -1.07 -23.04 -11.58
C LEU A 173 -1.52 -24.47 -11.32
N ASN A 174 -2.83 -24.70 -11.21
CA ASN A 174 -3.41 -26.03 -10.96
C ASN A 174 -3.73 -26.81 -12.25
N ASN A 175 -3.53 -26.20 -13.42
CA ASN A 175 -3.66 -26.82 -14.73
C ASN A 175 -2.28 -27.24 -15.27
#